data_AF-A0A259LL08-F1
#
_entry.id   AF-A0A259LL08-F1
#
_cell.length_a   1.000
_cell.length_b   1.000
_cell.length_c   1.000
_cell.angle_alpha   90.00
_cell.angle_beta   90.00
_cell.angle_gamma   90.00
#
_symmetry.space_group_name_H-M   'P 1'
#
loop_
_entity.id
_entity.type
_entity.pdbx_description
1 polymer ?
#
loop_
_entity_poly.entity_id
_entity_poly.type
_entity_poly.pdbx_seq_one_letter_code
_entity_poly.pdbx_strand_id
1 'polypeptide(L)'
;MRAEPVLIEGYASLFGVVDTSGDVVRAGAFARSLNRAVSVAMLMQHRDGASAGRWTRIGEDGRGLHVRGLVEAPGALALVRQGVNGLSIGFRPARWTIRPGGGRELIEVDLVEISLVRAPMLSAAKFSVQGRSLLQAA
;
A
#
# COMPACT_ATOMS: atom_id res chain seq x y z
N MET A 1 11.11 16.36 21.28
CA MET A 1 11.93 15.94 20.12
C MET A 1 10.98 15.61 18.98
N ARG A 2 11.15 16.18 17.78
CA ARG A 2 10.36 15.76 16.61
C ARG A 2 10.83 14.36 16.22
N ALA A 3 9.88 13.46 15.96
CA ALA A 3 10.23 12.11 15.53
C ALA A 3 10.74 12.18 14.08
N GLU A 4 11.91 11.60 13.82
CA GLU A 4 12.49 11.56 12.48
C GLU A 4 11.62 10.73 11.52
N PRO A 5 11.47 11.16 10.26
CA PRO A 5 10.79 10.38 9.24
C PRO A 5 11.42 9.00 9.03
N VAL A 6 10.60 7.99 8.78
CA VAL A 6 11.05 6.63 8.48
C VAL A 6 10.80 6.32 7.01
N LEU A 7 11.85 5.96 6.29
CA LEU A 7 11.73 5.51 4.92
C LEU A 7 11.25 4.06 4.88
N ILE A 8 10.22 3.79 4.07
CA ILE A 8 9.67 2.46 3.86
C ILE A 8 9.63 2.11 2.37
N GLU A 9 9.71 0.81 2.07
CA GLU A 9 9.62 0.27 0.72
C GLU A 9 8.98 -1.12 0.72
N GLY A 10 8.18 -1.42 -0.30
CA GLY A 10 7.57 -2.74 -0.47
C GLY A 10 6.47 -2.76 -1.52
N TYR A 11 5.54 -3.70 -1.36
CA TYR A 11 4.46 -3.94 -2.32
C TYR A 11 3.10 -3.67 -1.67
N ALA A 12 2.34 -2.75 -2.25
CA ALA A 12 0.98 -2.41 -1.81
C ALA A 12 -0.09 -3.38 -2.36
N SER A 13 0.22 -4.04 -3.48
CA SER A 13 -0.59 -5.08 -4.10
C SER A 13 0.32 -6.01 -4.91
N LEU A 14 -0.05 -7.28 -5.04
CA LEU A 14 0.66 -8.27 -5.86
C LEU A 14 -0.28 -8.77 -6.96
N PHE A 15 0.25 -8.93 -8.16
CA PHE A 15 -0.56 -9.39 -9.30
C PHE A 15 -0.82 -10.88 -9.24
N GLY A 16 -2.04 -11.28 -9.60
CA GLY A 16 -2.43 -12.70 -9.66
C GLY A 16 -2.64 -13.38 -8.30
N VAL A 17 -2.50 -12.65 -7.19
CA VAL A 17 -2.69 -13.20 -5.84
C VAL A 17 -4.09 -12.86 -5.35
N VAL A 18 -4.80 -13.87 -4.81
CA VAL A 18 -6.14 -13.71 -4.25
C VAL A 18 -6.06 -13.06 -2.88
N ASP A 19 -6.84 -12.00 -2.66
CA ASP A 19 -6.98 -11.36 -1.35
C ASP A 19 -8.07 -12.03 -0.49
N THR A 20 -8.24 -11.58 0.76
CA THR A 20 -9.25 -12.14 1.67
C THR A 20 -10.70 -11.89 1.24
N SER A 21 -10.95 -10.97 0.31
CA SER A 21 -12.26 -10.73 -0.30
C SER A 21 -12.49 -11.55 -1.57
N GLY A 22 -11.49 -12.32 -2.02
CA GLY A 22 -11.53 -13.12 -3.23
C GLY A 22 -11.08 -12.36 -4.49
N ASP A 23 -10.71 -11.09 -4.37
CA ASP A 23 -10.30 -10.28 -5.51
C ASP A 23 -8.85 -10.62 -5.93
N VAL A 24 -8.58 -10.46 -7.23
CA VAL A 24 -7.25 -10.57 -7.82
C VAL A 24 -7.00 -9.34 -8.66
N VAL A 25 -5.89 -8.65 -8.40
CA VAL A 25 -5.42 -7.55 -9.24
C VAL A 25 -4.59 -8.10 -10.40
N ARG A 26 -4.87 -7.63 -11.62
CA ARG A 26 -4.08 -7.96 -12.81
C ARG A 26 -2.96 -6.95 -13.05
N ALA A 27 -1.89 -7.40 -13.71
CA ALA A 27 -0.84 -6.51 -14.16
C ALA A 27 -1.40 -5.44 -15.11
N GLY A 28 -0.97 -4.19 -14.92
CA GLY A 28 -1.48 -3.04 -15.68
C GLY A 28 -2.77 -2.42 -15.11
N ALA A 29 -3.34 -2.99 -14.04
CA ALA A 29 -4.57 -2.48 -13.45
C ALA A 29 -4.45 -1.06 -12.92
N PHE A 30 -3.24 -0.64 -12.52
CA PHE A 30 -3.00 0.72 -12.01
C PHE A 30 -2.54 1.70 -13.08
N ALA A 31 -2.05 1.23 -14.23
CA ALA A 31 -1.38 2.03 -15.26
C ALA A 31 -2.14 3.31 -15.63
N ARG A 32 -3.45 3.21 -15.89
CA ARG A 32 -4.28 4.37 -16.22
C ARG A 32 -4.28 5.42 -15.10
N SER A 33 -4.48 4.98 -13.86
CA SER A 33 -4.55 5.87 -12.70
C SER A 33 -3.22 6.56 -12.39
N LEU A 34 -2.10 5.83 -12.49
CA LEU A 34 -0.76 6.38 -12.25
C LEU A 34 -0.37 7.43 -13.29
N ASN A 35 -0.82 7.27 -14.54
CA ASN A 35 -0.57 8.24 -15.62
C ASN A 35 -1.34 9.56 -15.47
N ARG A 36 -2.38 9.63 -14.63
CA ARG A 36 -3.15 10.87 -14.42
C ARG A 36 -2.46 11.89 -13.51
N ALA A 37 -1.28 11.56 -12.96
CA ALA A 37 -0.52 12.41 -12.04
C ALA A 37 -1.32 12.88 -10.80
N VAL A 38 -2.36 12.13 -10.40
CA VAL A 38 -3.09 12.39 -9.15
C VAL A 38 -2.27 11.83 -7.99
N SER A 39 -2.08 12.65 -6.96
CA SER A 39 -1.37 12.22 -5.75
C SER A 39 -2.15 11.12 -5.04
N VAL A 40 -1.54 9.95 -4.91
CA VAL A 40 -2.06 8.85 -4.08
C VAL A 40 -1.78 9.18 -2.62
N ALA A 41 -2.80 9.15 -1.77
CA ALA A 41 -2.60 9.45 -0.35
C ALA A 41 -1.85 8.30 0.37
N MET A 42 -0.99 8.66 1.32
CA MET A 42 -0.45 7.71 2.29
C MET A 42 -1.24 7.86 3.60
N LEU A 43 -2.14 6.92 3.90
CA LEU A 43 -3.02 7.01 5.07
C LEU A 43 -2.65 5.99 6.15
N MET A 44 -3.27 6.14 7.32
CA MET A 44 -3.29 5.13 8.38
C MET A 44 -4.66 4.49 8.46
N GLN A 45 -4.72 3.15 8.37
CA GLN A 45 -5.94 2.37 8.62
C GLN A 45 -7.17 2.82 7.83
N HIS A 46 -6.99 3.27 6.57
CA HIS A 46 -8.08 3.75 5.70
C HIS A 46 -8.89 4.93 6.27
N ARG A 47 -8.33 5.67 7.26
CA ARG A 47 -9.04 6.79 7.89
C ARG A 47 -8.80 8.08 7.12
N ASP A 48 -9.89 8.69 6.65
CA ASP A 48 -9.85 10.01 6.03
C ASP A 48 -9.23 11.05 6.97
N GLY A 49 -8.35 11.89 6.43
CA GLY A 49 -7.59 12.90 7.19
C GLY A 49 -6.44 12.34 8.04
N ALA A 50 -6.32 11.02 8.20
CA ALA A 50 -5.24 10.39 8.96
C ALA A 50 -4.00 10.12 8.08
N SER A 51 -3.39 11.19 7.56
CA SER A 51 -2.17 11.08 6.76
C SER A 51 -1.04 10.43 7.56
N ALA A 52 -0.38 9.44 6.96
CA ALA A 52 0.80 8.77 7.51
C ALA A 52 2.11 9.44 7.08
N GLY A 53 2.11 10.14 5.94
CA GLY A 53 3.30 10.70 5.32
C GLY A 53 3.11 10.88 3.82
N ARG A 54 4.14 10.57 3.02
CA ARG A 54 4.11 10.77 1.57
C ARG A 54 4.84 9.67 0.78
N TRP A 55 4.28 9.30 -0.36
CA TRP A 55 4.94 8.42 -1.32
C TRP A 55 5.98 9.19 -2.13
N THR A 56 7.16 8.62 -2.30
CA THR A 56 8.26 9.15 -3.15
C THR A 56 8.39 8.38 -4.45
N ARG A 57 7.91 7.13 -4.50
CA ARG A 57 7.82 6.32 -5.71
C ARG A 57 6.60 5.41 -5.64
N ILE A 58 5.86 5.33 -6.73
CA ILE A 58 4.78 4.37 -6.95
C ILE A 58 4.91 3.88 -8.38
N GLY A 59 4.86 2.57 -8.60
CA GLY A 59 4.90 2.02 -9.95
C GLY A 59 4.57 0.54 -9.97
N GLU A 60 4.10 0.08 -11.13
CA GLU A 60 3.94 -1.34 -11.40
C GLU A 60 5.28 -1.94 -11.85
N ASP A 61 5.56 -3.17 -11.40
CA ASP A 61 6.60 -4.02 -11.95
C ASP A 61 6.03 -5.41 -12.31
N GLY A 62 6.88 -6.38 -12.67
CA GLY A 62 6.41 -7.73 -13.01
C GLY A 62 5.74 -8.48 -11.86
N ARG A 63 5.87 -8.00 -10.62
CA ARG A 63 5.35 -8.64 -9.40
C ARG A 63 4.09 -7.95 -8.87
N GLY A 64 4.02 -6.62 -8.91
CA GLY A 64 2.90 -5.89 -8.31
C GLY A 64 3.05 -4.37 -8.32
N LEU A 65 2.27 -3.72 -7.45
CA LEU A 65 2.36 -2.28 -7.19
C LEU A 65 3.45 -2.01 -6.15
N HIS A 66 4.64 -1.69 -6.62
CA HIS A 66 5.78 -1.33 -5.79
C HIS A 66 5.69 0.12 -5.33
N VAL A 67 5.98 0.35 -4.05
CA VAL A 67 5.96 1.69 -3.44
C VAL A 67 7.18 1.95 -2.57
N ARG A 68 7.58 3.23 -2.52
CA ARG A 68 8.57 3.77 -1.59
C ARG A 68 8.06 5.10 -1.06
N GLY A 69 8.25 5.36 0.23
CA GLY A 69 7.72 6.58 0.85
C GLY A 69 8.29 6.87 2.23
N LEU A 70 8.03 8.08 2.71
CA LEU A 70 8.44 8.54 4.03
C LEU A 70 7.22 8.57 4.93
N VAL A 71 7.32 7.89 6.07
CA VAL A 71 6.35 7.93 7.17
C VAL A 71 6.76 9.07 8.09
N GLU A 72 5.87 10.03 8.30
CA GLU A 72 6.18 11.32 8.93
C GLU A 72 5.24 11.63 10.11
N ALA A 73 4.01 11.14 10.06
CA ALA A 73 3.03 11.41 11.10
C ALA A 73 3.37 10.66 12.40
N PRO A 74 3.29 11.30 13.58
CA PRO A 74 3.62 10.65 14.86
C PRO A 74 2.86 9.35 15.12
N GLY A 75 1.57 9.30 14.77
CA GLY A 75 0.75 8.08 14.89
C GLY A 75 1.23 6.95 13.99
N ALA A 76 1.64 7.27 12.75
CA ALA A 76 2.13 6.28 11.80
C ALA A 76 3.49 5.75 12.20
N LEU A 77 4.38 6.64 12.65
CA LEU A 77 5.67 6.27 13.22
C LEU A 77 5.51 5.35 14.45
N ALA A 78 4.51 5.58 15.29
CA ALA A 78 4.19 4.68 16.40
C ALA A 78 3.74 3.30 15.92
N LEU A 79 2.91 3.21 14.87
CA LEU A 79 2.52 1.92 14.27
C LEU A 79 3.75 1.15 13.74
N VAL A 80 4.63 1.83 13.00
CA VAL A 80 5.86 1.23 12.47
C VAL A 80 6.74 0.70 13.60
N ARG A 81 6.94 1.47 14.68
CA ARG A 81 7.71 1.04 15.87
C ARG A 81 7.09 -0.15 16.59
N GLN A 82 5.78 -0.32 16.52
CA GLN A 82 5.06 -1.48 17.05
C GLN A 82 5.13 -2.71 16.13
N GLY A 83 5.88 -2.64 15.03
CA GLY A 83 6.06 -3.75 14.08
C GLY A 83 4.97 -3.84 13.02
N VAL A 84 4.09 -2.85 12.90
CA VAL A 84 3.12 -2.81 11.79
C VAL A 84 3.89 -2.65 10.48
N ASN A 85 3.67 -3.57 9.54
CA ASN A 85 4.31 -3.59 8.24
C ASN A 85 3.37 -3.89 7.06
N GLY A 86 2.06 -3.89 7.28
CA GLY A 86 1.06 -4.15 6.24
C GLY A 86 0.75 -2.92 5.39
N LEU A 87 0.50 -3.15 4.12
CA LEU A 87 -0.05 -2.17 3.17
C LEU A 87 -1.39 -2.65 2.63
N SER A 88 -2.30 -1.73 2.39
CA SER A 88 -3.55 -2.00 1.67
C SER A 88 -3.85 -0.86 0.72
N ILE A 89 -4.35 -1.20 -0.45
CA ILE A 89 -4.83 -0.22 -1.43
C ILE A 89 -6.29 0.13 -1.18
N GLY A 90 -6.64 1.39 -1.45
CA GLY A 90 -8.00 1.88 -1.57
C GLY A 90 -8.19 2.35 -3.00
N PHE A 91 -9.22 1.84 -3.67
CA PHE A 91 -9.41 2.05 -5.10
C PHE A 91 -10.90 2.07 -5.48
N ARG A 92 -11.19 2.63 -6.66
CA ARG A 92 -12.48 2.46 -7.33
C ARG A 92 -12.32 1.49 -8.50
N PRO A 93 -13.09 0.39 -8.55
CA PRO A 93 -13.01 -0.54 -9.67
C PRO A 93 -13.54 0.12 -10.93
N ALA A 94 -12.79 0.04 -12.03
CA ALA A 94 -13.20 0.61 -13.32
C ALA A 94 -13.52 -0.46 -14.36
N ARG A 95 -12.74 -1.55 -14.39
CA ARG A 95 -13.01 -2.70 -15.24
C ARG A 95 -12.61 -3.98 -14.54
N TRP A 96 -13.53 -4.94 -14.49
CA TRP A 96 -13.34 -6.19 -13.77
C TRP A 96 -14.26 -7.28 -14.33
N THR A 97 -13.97 -8.53 -13.98
CA THR A 97 -14.82 -9.69 -14.28
C THR A 97 -15.06 -10.50 -13.01
N ILE A 98 -16.12 -11.31 -12.97
CA ILE A 98 -16.38 -12.23 -11.85
C ILE A 98 -15.43 -13.42 -11.98
N ARG A 99 -14.81 -13.83 -10.86
CA ARG A 99 -13.98 -15.04 -10.83
C ARG A 99 -14.81 -16.28 -10.51
N PRO A 100 -14.54 -17.42 -11.17
CA PRO A 100 -14.99 -18.72 -10.68
C PRO A 100 -14.42 -18.96 -9.27
N GLY A 101 -15.29 -19.22 -8.29
CA GLY A 101 -14.89 -19.34 -6.88
C GLY A 101 -15.12 -18.09 -6.03
N GLY A 102 -15.66 -17.01 -6.60
CA GLY A 102 -16.01 -15.79 -5.89
C GLY A 102 -14.97 -14.68 -6.02
N GLY A 103 -15.40 -13.46 -5.70
CA GLY A 103 -14.60 -12.25 -5.90
C GLY A 103 -14.47 -11.83 -7.36
N ARG A 104 -13.57 -10.87 -7.61
CA ARG A 104 -13.39 -10.21 -8.90
C ARG A 104 -11.97 -10.35 -9.42
N GLU A 105 -11.84 -10.38 -10.73
CA GLU A 105 -10.58 -10.13 -11.40
C GLU A 105 -10.56 -8.66 -11.81
N LEU A 106 -9.76 -7.87 -11.10
CA LEU A 106 -9.63 -6.42 -11.27
C LEU A 106 -8.63 -6.16 -12.39
N ILE A 107 -9.15 -5.79 -13.56
CA ILE A 107 -8.35 -5.53 -14.76
C ILE A 107 -7.92 -4.06 -14.80
N GLU A 108 -8.72 -3.17 -14.21
CA GLU A 108 -8.42 -1.74 -14.17
C GLU A 108 -9.09 -1.09 -12.95
N VAL A 109 -8.30 -0.29 -12.24
CA VAL A 109 -8.74 0.41 -11.03
C VAL A 109 -8.26 1.85 -11.05
N ASP A 110 -9.04 2.73 -10.43
CA ASP A 110 -8.57 4.06 -10.06
C ASP A 110 -8.02 4.00 -8.64
N LEU A 111 -6.69 4.00 -8.51
CA LEU A 111 -6.00 4.04 -7.23
C LEU A 111 -6.27 5.38 -6.54
N VAL A 112 -6.72 5.33 -5.29
CA VAL A 112 -7.08 6.52 -4.49
C VAL A 112 -6.07 6.73 -3.38
N GLU A 113 -5.76 5.68 -2.64
CA GLU A 113 -4.89 5.74 -1.48
C GLU A 113 -4.14 4.42 -1.29
N ILE A 114 -3.08 4.49 -0.50
CA ILE A 114 -2.38 3.32 0.04
C ILE A 114 -2.18 3.56 1.54
N SER A 115 -2.72 2.67 2.36
CA SER A 115 -2.71 2.78 3.81
C SER A 115 -1.68 1.87 4.45
N LEU A 116 -1.03 2.37 5.51
CA LEU A 116 -0.37 1.53 6.51
C LEU A 116 -1.45 0.89 7.38
N VAL A 117 -1.50 -0.45 7.39
CA VAL A 117 -2.56 -1.21 8.07
C VAL A 117 -2.01 -2.34 8.92
N ARG A 118 -2.76 -2.71 9.97
CA ARG A 118 -2.43 -3.88 10.79
C ARG A 118 -2.83 -5.18 10.11
N ALA A 119 -3.96 -5.16 9.40
CA ALA A 119 -4.55 -6.31 8.74
C ALA A 119 -4.84 -5.95 7.28
N PRO A 120 -3.90 -6.20 6.36
CA PRO A 120 -4.12 -5.99 4.94
C PRO A 120 -5.07 -7.07 4.37
N MET A 121 -5.89 -6.71 3.38
CA MET A 121 -6.69 -7.69 2.65
C MET A 121 -5.81 -8.68 1.89
N LEU A 122 -4.65 -8.23 1.42
CA LEU A 122 -3.62 -9.09 0.86
C LEU A 122 -2.49 -9.28 1.88
N SER A 123 -2.40 -10.45 2.50
CA SER A 123 -1.44 -10.72 3.58
C SER A 123 0.03 -10.49 3.20
N ALA A 124 0.36 -10.65 1.92
CA ALA A 124 1.70 -10.42 1.38
C ALA A 124 1.98 -8.98 0.94
N ALA A 125 0.98 -8.08 0.98
CA ALA A 125 1.18 -6.65 0.79
C ALA A 125 1.81 -6.04 2.04
N LYS A 126 3.14 -5.90 2.00
CA LYS A 126 3.95 -5.48 3.13
C LYS A 126 5.02 -4.49 2.71
N PHE A 127 5.49 -3.71 3.67
CA PHE A 127 6.68 -2.87 3.55
C PHE A 127 7.78 -3.31 4.51
N SER A 128 8.98 -2.83 4.26
CA SER A 128 10.14 -2.91 5.15
C SER A 128 10.73 -1.51 5.35
N VAL A 129 11.24 -1.26 6.54
CA VAL A 129 11.95 -0.01 6.85
C VAL A 129 13.32 -0.03 6.16
N GLN A 130 13.65 1.06 5.49
CA GLN A 130 14.91 1.24 4.78
C GLN A 130 15.87 2.10 5.59
N GLY A 131 17.16 1.72 5.64
CA GLY A 131 18.17 2.40 6.45
C GLY A 131 18.34 1.76 7.84
N ARG A 132 19.40 2.15 8.57
CA ARG A 132 19.81 1.48 9.82
C ARG A 132 18.68 1.46 10.84
N SER A 133 18.24 0.24 11.17
CA SER A 133 17.60 -0.09 12.43
C SER A 133 18.45 0.45 13.57
N LEU A 134 17.95 1.45 14.30
CA LEU A 134 18.40 1.75 15.66
C LEU A 134 17.58 0.96 16.70
N LEU A 135 16.80 -0.04 16.27
CA LEU A 135 16.04 -0.93 17.16
C LEU A 135 16.77 -2.27 17.31
N GLN A 136 18.06 -2.19 17.63
CA GLN A 136 18.82 -3.19 18.39
C GLN A 136 19.93 -2.45 19.14
N ALA A 137 19.57 -1.73 20.19
CA ALA A 137 20.50 -1.32 21.24
C ALA A 137 19.69 -1.05 22.51
N ALA A 138 20.07 -1.79 23.57
CA ALA A 138 19.53 -1.87 24.92
C ALA A 138 18.24 -2.69 25.09
#